data_AF-A0A3R9Y5S5-F1
#
_entry.id   AF-A0A3R9Y5S5-F1
#
_cell.length_a   1.000
_cell.length_b   1.000
_cell.length_c   1.000
_cell.angle_alpha   90.00
_cell.angle_beta   90.00
_cell.angle_gamma   90.00
#
_symmetry.space_group_name_H-M   'P 1'
#
loop_
_entity.id
_entity.type
_entity.pdbx_description
1 polymer ?
#
loop_
_entity_poly.entity_id
_entity_poly.type
_entity_poly.pdbx_seq_one_letter_code
_entity_poly.pdbx_strand_id
1 'polypeptide(L)'
;MDKLPKELKDKLQSTLDKTMAAAKDPATSAADKATYDRILGEINAALKVIQNPATSAADKAALTKIVAGINESLRIVHDPKTSQADKNTYRRLALGLAEAMPSLTDPAIPADIRAFNKKVLELIADSLLAAQVPKTQPKKPEDKEKIKKIVEENVAALKTYRNPDATPQQRAEAKARLDRLAAAPKNSQYQEFVAELKRLKAPAACLTSVENRTREAGWPDGALWGVSDQSCADTVAAGASDTNSKWSPVFQCVQQKPFSQCTGTIPRD
;
A
#
# COMPACT_ATOMS: atom_id res chain seq x y z
N MET A 1 -14.32 -19.34 -8.47
CA MET A 1 -14.00 -18.33 -7.42
C MET A 1 -14.01 -18.92 -6.01
N ASP A 2 -14.16 -20.23 -5.84
CA ASP A 2 -14.58 -20.83 -4.56
C ASP A 2 -13.46 -20.98 -3.52
N LYS A 3 -12.23 -20.64 -3.89
CA LYS A 3 -11.07 -20.60 -2.99
C LYS A 3 -10.76 -19.21 -2.43
N LEU A 4 -11.57 -18.20 -2.75
CA LEU A 4 -11.44 -16.87 -2.16
C LEU A 4 -12.25 -16.78 -0.85
N PRO A 5 -11.81 -15.96 0.13
CA PRO A 5 -12.67 -15.59 1.26
C PRO A 5 -14.01 -15.04 0.78
N LYS A 6 -15.13 -15.47 1.39
CA LYS A 6 -16.49 -15.13 0.96
C LYS A 6 -16.70 -13.62 0.80
N GLU A 7 -16.26 -12.84 1.78
CA GLU A 7 -16.39 -11.37 1.75
C GLU A 7 -15.64 -10.75 0.55
N LEU A 8 -14.44 -11.26 0.23
CA LEU A 8 -13.70 -10.81 -0.94
C LEU A 8 -14.40 -11.24 -2.24
N LYS A 9 -14.93 -12.46 -2.31
CA LYS A 9 -15.67 -12.97 -3.48
C LYS A 9 -16.85 -12.07 -3.82
N ASP A 10 -17.69 -11.73 -2.84
CA ASP A 10 -18.89 -10.93 -3.05
C ASP A 10 -18.54 -9.49 -3.49
N LYS A 11 -17.56 -8.86 -2.81
CA LYS A 11 -17.06 -7.52 -3.17
C LYS A 11 -16.41 -7.51 -4.54
N LEU A 12 -15.60 -8.53 -4.85
CA LEU A 12 -14.89 -8.66 -6.12
C LEU A 12 -15.88 -8.79 -7.27
N GLN A 13 -16.89 -9.67 -7.16
CA GLN A 13 -17.88 -9.85 -8.20
C GLN A 13 -18.60 -8.54 -8.54
N SER A 14 -19.09 -7.81 -7.53
CA SER A 14 -19.77 -6.53 -7.75
C SER A 14 -18.89 -5.49 -8.44
N THR A 15 -17.63 -5.37 -8.04
CA THR A 15 -16.68 -4.44 -8.64
C THR A 15 -16.32 -4.83 -10.07
N LEU A 16 -16.14 -6.12 -10.35
CA LEU A 16 -15.88 -6.63 -11.70
C LEU A 16 -17.06 -6.36 -12.62
N ASP A 17 -18.30 -6.57 -12.16
CA ASP A 17 -19.51 -6.28 -12.94
C ASP A 17 -19.60 -4.80 -13.34
N LYS A 18 -19.34 -3.89 -12.39
CA LYS A 18 -19.27 -2.45 -12.67
C LYS A 18 -18.13 -2.09 -13.64
N THR A 19 -16.98 -2.74 -13.50
CA THR A 19 -15.83 -2.53 -14.38
C THR A 19 -16.11 -3.01 -15.80
N MET A 20 -16.76 -4.17 -15.95
CA MET A 20 -17.22 -4.69 -17.23
C MET A 20 -18.28 -3.78 -17.87
N ALA A 21 -19.22 -3.26 -17.07
CA ALA A 21 -20.21 -2.31 -17.56
C ALA A 21 -19.54 -1.02 -18.07
N ALA A 22 -18.60 -0.46 -17.32
CA ALA A 22 -17.83 0.72 -17.73
C ALA A 22 -17.00 0.46 -19.00
N ALA A 23 -16.41 -0.72 -19.16
CA ALA A 23 -15.67 -1.09 -20.38
C ALA A 23 -16.58 -1.19 -21.62
N LYS A 24 -17.86 -1.55 -21.43
CA LYS A 24 -18.86 -1.67 -22.51
C LYS A 24 -19.61 -0.36 -22.77
N ASP A 25 -19.58 0.59 -21.84
CA ASP A 25 -20.30 1.85 -21.95
C ASP A 25 -19.80 2.67 -23.16
N PRO A 26 -20.67 3.05 -24.12
CA PRO A 26 -20.31 3.91 -25.23
C PRO A 26 -19.66 5.24 -24.83
N ALA A 27 -20.01 5.79 -23.66
CA ALA A 27 -19.47 7.06 -23.14
C ALA A 27 -18.06 6.94 -22.55
N THR A 28 -17.58 5.73 -22.24
CA THR A 28 -16.22 5.52 -21.75
C THR A 28 -15.21 5.70 -22.88
N SER A 29 -14.13 6.46 -22.61
CA SER A 29 -13.05 6.70 -23.58
C SER A 29 -12.38 5.40 -24.01
N ALA A 30 -11.86 5.34 -25.24
CA ALA A 30 -11.16 4.15 -25.74
C ALA A 30 -9.96 3.76 -24.86
N ALA A 31 -9.23 4.74 -24.32
CA ALA A 31 -8.11 4.50 -23.41
C ALA A 31 -8.54 3.89 -22.08
N ASP A 32 -9.65 4.35 -21.51
CA ASP A 32 -10.19 3.78 -20.28
C ASP A 32 -10.76 2.38 -20.51
N LYS A 33 -11.40 2.12 -21.66
CA LYS A 33 -11.85 0.77 -22.05
C LYS A 33 -10.68 -0.21 -22.10
N ALA A 34 -9.62 0.15 -22.83
CA ALA A 34 -8.40 -0.67 -22.90
C ALA A 34 -7.79 -0.91 -21.52
N THR A 35 -7.81 0.10 -20.64
CA THR A 35 -7.35 -0.03 -19.25
C THR A 35 -8.20 -1.02 -18.46
N TYR A 36 -9.54 -0.92 -18.55
CA TYR A 36 -10.44 -1.84 -17.87
C TYR A 36 -10.30 -3.27 -18.39
N ASP A 37 -10.23 -3.46 -19.70
CA ASP A 37 -10.05 -4.78 -20.32
C ASP A 37 -8.74 -5.43 -19.87
N ARG A 38 -7.65 -4.64 -19.80
CA ARG A 38 -6.35 -5.10 -19.28
C ARG A 38 -6.47 -5.56 -17.82
N ILE A 39 -7.09 -4.75 -16.95
CA ILE A 39 -7.27 -5.07 -15.53
C ILE A 39 -8.11 -6.34 -15.36
N LEU A 40 -9.24 -6.43 -16.07
CA LEU A 40 -10.14 -7.59 -16.04
C LEU A 40 -9.44 -8.87 -16.51
N GLY A 41 -8.65 -8.79 -17.58
CA GLY A 41 -7.87 -9.91 -18.11
C GLY A 41 -6.87 -10.44 -17.09
N GLU A 42 -6.12 -9.55 -16.44
CA GLU A 42 -5.11 -9.92 -15.44
C GLU A 42 -5.75 -10.49 -14.15
N ILE A 43 -6.87 -9.90 -13.68
CA ILE A 43 -7.61 -10.47 -12.53
C ILE A 43 -8.09 -11.89 -12.88
N ASN A 44 -8.67 -12.09 -14.07
CA ASN A 44 -9.13 -13.41 -14.50
C ASN A 44 -7.98 -14.44 -14.57
N ALA A 45 -6.82 -14.04 -15.09
CA ALA A 45 -5.62 -14.88 -15.11
C ALA A 45 -5.16 -15.25 -13.68
N ALA A 46 -5.08 -14.27 -12.78
CA ALA A 46 -4.73 -14.50 -11.38
C ALA A 46 -5.73 -15.44 -10.68
N LEU A 47 -7.04 -15.30 -10.94
CA LEU A 47 -8.07 -16.18 -10.39
C LEU A 47 -7.92 -17.63 -10.85
N LYS A 48 -7.50 -17.87 -12.10
CA LYS A 48 -7.20 -19.22 -12.60
C LYS A 48 -6.02 -19.83 -11.86
N VAL A 49 -4.96 -19.05 -11.63
CA VAL A 49 -3.80 -19.48 -10.84
C VAL A 49 -4.19 -19.78 -9.39
N ILE A 50 -5.00 -18.91 -8.75
CA ILE A 50 -5.48 -19.14 -7.39
C ILE A 50 -6.30 -20.44 -7.29
N GLN A 51 -7.09 -20.76 -8.32
CA GLN A 51 -7.94 -21.95 -8.35
C GLN A 51 -7.14 -23.24 -8.62
N ASN A 52 -6.00 -23.14 -9.29
CA ASN A 52 -5.16 -24.29 -9.63
C ASN A 52 -4.70 -25.04 -8.36
N PRO A 53 -4.99 -26.35 -8.22
CA PRO A 53 -4.54 -27.13 -7.07
C PRO A 53 -3.01 -27.18 -6.93
N ALA A 54 -2.26 -27.15 -8.03
CA ALA A 54 -0.80 -27.24 -8.03
C ALA A 54 -0.10 -25.94 -7.56
N THR A 55 -0.80 -24.80 -7.53
CA THR A 55 -0.22 -23.55 -7.05
C THR A 55 -0.03 -23.59 -5.53
N SER A 56 1.14 -23.14 -5.06
CA SER A 56 1.47 -23.12 -3.63
C SER A 56 0.48 -22.27 -2.81
N ALA A 57 0.32 -22.59 -1.52
CA ALA A 57 -0.52 -21.80 -0.62
C ALA A 57 -0.01 -20.35 -0.49
N ALA A 58 1.31 -20.17 -0.48
CA ALA A 58 1.93 -18.84 -0.39
C ALA A 58 1.66 -17.99 -1.63
N ASP A 59 1.65 -18.58 -2.84
CA ASP A 59 1.35 -17.82 -4.07
C ASP A 59 -0.14 -17.51 -4.18
N LYS A 60 -1.00 -18.45 -3.78
CA LYS A 60 -2.44 -18.20 -3.64
C LYS A 60 -2.72 -17.03 -2.71
N ALA A 61 -2.07 -16.99 -1.54
CA ALA A 61 -2.24 -15.92 -0.57
C ALA A 61 -1.80 -14.56 -1.12
N ALA A 62 -0.63 -14.50 -1.76
CA ALA A 62 -0.12 -13.26 -2.36
C ALA A 62 -1.02 -12.74 -3.48
N LEU A 63 -1.39 -13.61 -4.43
CA LEU A 63 -2.30 -13.23 -5.53
C LEU A 63 -3.66 -12.78 -5.00
N THR A 64 -4.21 -13.46 -3.98
CA THR A 64 -5.47 -13.08 -3.35
C THR A 64 -5.39 -11.68 -2.74
N LYS A 65 -4.28 -11.36 -2.05
CA LYS A 65 -4.04 -10.04 -1.47
C LYS A 65 -3.91 -8.96 -2.56
N ILE A 66 -3.17 -9.23 -3.62
CA ILE A 66 -2.99 -8.28 -4.74
C ILE A 66 -4.33 -8.02 -5.44
N VAL A 67 -5.11 -9.07 -5.72
CA VAL A 67 -6.47 -8.94 -6.26
C VAL A 67 -7.36 -8.11 -5.35
N ALA A 68 -7.25 -8.26 -4.03
CA ALA A 68 -7.98 -7.42 -3.08
C ALA A 68 -7.58 -5.94 -3.19
N GLY A 69 -6.29 -5.62 -3.33
CA GLY A 69 -5.81 -4.24 -3.54
C GLY A 69 -6.28 -3.62 -4.86
N ILE A 70 -6.28 -4.41 -5.96
CA ILE A 70 -6.83 -3.98 -7.26
C ILE A 70 -8.34 -3.74 -7.15
N ASN A 71 -9.06 -4.67 -6.53
CA ASN A 71 -10.50 -4.55 -6.30
C ASN A 71 -10.85 -3.29 -5.50
N GLU A 72 -10.10 -2.98 -4.45
CA GLU A 72 -10.34 -1.78 -3.65
C GLU A 72 -10.10 -0.50 -4.46
N SER A 73 -9.05 -0.47 -5.29
CA SER A 73 -8.81 0.65 -6.20
C SER A 73 -9.97 0.84 -7.18
N LEU A 74 -10.48 -0.24 -7.79
CA LEU A 74 -11.63 -0.18 -8.69
C LEU A 74 -12.93 0.20 -7.96
N ARG A 75 -13.12 -0.24 -6.72
CA ARG A 75 -14.26 0.17 -5.88
C ARG A 75 -14.30 1.69 -5.74
N ILE A 76 -13.15 2.32 -5.51
CA ILE A 76 -13.01 3.79 -5.40
C ILE A 76 -13.27 4.47 -6.75
N VAL A 77 -12.80 3.89 -7.86
CA VAL A 77 -13.09 4.39 -9.22
C VAL A 77 -14.59 4.46 -9.50
N HIS A 78 -15.34 3.45 -9.02
CA HIS A 78 -16.78 3.34 -9.20
C HIS A 78 -17.61 4.04 -8.13
N ASP A 79 -16.97 4.69 -7.14
CA ASP A 79 -17.69 5.47 -6.14
C ASP A 79 -18.13 6.82 -6.75
N PRO A 80 -19.44 7.12 -6.76
CA PRO A 80 -19.94 8.39 -7.31
C PRO A 80 -19.43 9.62 -6.55
N LYS A 81 -19.01 9.47 -5.29
CA LYS A 81 -18.50 10.56 -4.46
C LYS A 81 -17.01 10.85 -4.67
N THR A 82 -16.29 9.95 -5.34
CA THR A 82 -14.86 10.12 -5.62
C THR A 82 -14.64 11.15 -6.73
N SER A 83 -13.70 12.07 -6.52
CA SER A 83 -13.33 13.09 -7.52
C SER A 83 -12.80 12.45 -8.81
N GLN A 84 -12.92 13.13 -9.96
CA GLN A 84 -12.39 12.58 -11.21
C GLN A 84 -10.86 12.39 -11.18
N ALA A 85 -10.13 13.27 -10.50
CA ALA A 85 -8.69 13.15 -10.31
C ALA A 85 -8.33 11.87 -9.54
N ASP A 86 -9.05 11.60 -8.45
CA ASP A 86 -8.84 10.39 -7.66
C ASP A 86 -9.25 9.14 -8.44
N LYS A 87 -10.37 9.17 -9.18
CA LYS A 87 -10.75 8.06 -10.07
C LYS A 87 -9.64 7.73 -11.06
N ASN A 88 -9.02 8.75 -11.66
CA ASN A 88 -7.90 8.55 -12.58
C ASN A 88 -6.67 7.97 -11.86
N THR A 89 -6.36 8.46 -10.66
CA THR A 89 -5.27 7.90 -9.84
C THR A 89 -5.53 6.43 -9.50
N TYR A 90 -6.67 6.08 -8.93
CA TYR A 90 -6.96 4.70 -8.53
C TYR A 90 -7.11 3.76 -9.72
N ARG A 91 -7.56 4.24 -10.88
CA ARG A 91 -7.52 3.46 -12.14
C ARG A 91 -6.08 3.12 -12.53
N ARG A 92 -5.15 4.09 -12.45
CA ARG A 92 -3.72 3.85 -12.73
C ARG A 92 -3.07 2.91 -11.71
N LEU A 93 -3.43 3.04 -10.42
CA LEU A 93 -2.95 2.13 -9.38
C LEU A 93 -3.43 0.69 -9.66
N ALA A 94 -4.73 0.51 -9.93
CA ALA A 94 -5.30 -0.78 -10.30
C ALA A 94 -4.60 -1.39 -11.52
N LEU A 95 -4.36 -0.60 -12.57
CA LEU A 95 -3.64 -1.02 -13.77
C LEU A 95 -2.19 -1.43 -13.44
N GLY A 96 -1.45 -0.61 -12.69
CA GLY A 96 -0.05 -0.89 -12.37
C GLY A 96 0.14 -2.18 -11.55
N LEU A 97 -0.76 -2.43 -10.59
CA LEU A 97 -0.81 -3.70 -9.86
C LEU A 97 -1.16 -4.87 -10.78
N ALA A 98 -2.18 -4.69 -11.63
CA ALA A 98 -2.63 -5.73 -12.55
C ALA A 98 -1.53 -6.16 -13.53
N GLU A 99 -0.85 -5.20 -14.15
CA GLU A 99 0.29 -5.43 -15.07
C GLU A 99 1.51 -6.07 -14.38
N ALA A 100 1.55 -6.04 -13.04
CA ALA A 100 2.62 -6.61 -12.25
C ALA A 100 2.34 -8.03 -11.76
N MET A 101 1.09 -8.48 -11.75
CA MET A 101 0.71 -9.83 -11.33
C MET A 101 1.42 -10.95 -12.12
N PRO A 102 1.58 -10.88 -13.46
CA PRO A 102 2.29 -11.93 -14.20
C PRO A 102 3.70 -12.19 -13.67
N SER A 103 4.34 -11.16 -13.10
CA SER A 103 5.72 -11.26 -12.64
C SER A 103 5.93 -12.13 -11.39
N LEU A 104 4.84 -12.57 -10.75
CA LEU A 104 4.89 -13.49 -9.62
C LEU A 104 5.05 -14.95 -10.07
N THR A 105 4.50 -15.28 -11.23
CA THR A 105 4.29 -16.68 -11.63
C THR A 105 4.90 -17.02 -12.98
N ASP A 106 5.39 -16.02 -13.73
CA ASP A 106 6.08 -16.25 -15.00
C ASP A 106 7.41 -17.01 -14.76
N PRO A 107 7.56 -18.25 -15.26
CA PRO A 107 8.76 -19.04 -15.07
C PRO A 107 10.00 -18.45 -15.74
N ALA A 108 9.84 -17.55 -16.73
CA ALA A 108 10.95 -16.89 -17.40
C ALA A 108 11.64 -15.83 -16.52
N ILE A 109 10.98 -15.36 -15.46
CA ILE A 109 11.56 -14.39 -14.52
C ILE A 109 12.38 -15.14 -13.47
N PRO A 110 13.64 -14.76 -13.17
CA PRO A 110 14.45 -15.39 -12.14
C PRO A 110 13.76 -15.46 -10.77
N ALA A 111 14.00 -16.54 -10.02
CA ALA A 111 13.26 -16.85 -8.79
C ALA A 111 13.40 -15.77 -7.69
N ASP A 112 14.59 -15.20 -7.56
CA ASP A 112 14.89 -14.09 -6.64
C ASP A 112 14.14 -12.81 -7.05
N ILE A 113 14.05 -12.52 -8.34
CA ILE A 113 13.28 -11.39 -8.88
C ILE A 113 11.79 -11.60 -8.66
N ARG A 114 11.26 -12.82 -8.86
CA ARG A 114 9.86 -13.14 -8.53
C ARG A 114 9.57 -12.96 -7.05
N ALA A 115 10.45 -13.45 -6.18
CA ALA A 115 10.30 -13.30 -4.73
C ALA A 115 10.31 -11.83 -4.31
N PHE A 116 11.18 -11.01 -4.91
CA PHE A 116 11.21 -9.56 -4.69
C PHE A 116 9.91 -8.89 -5.16
N ASN A 117 9.48 -9.15 -6.39
CA ASN A 117 8.23 -8.58 -6.94
C ASN A 117 7.02 -8.95 -6.09
N LYS A 118 6.93 -10.22 -5.68
CA LYS A 118 5.89 -10.73 -4.78
C LYS A 118 5.85 -9.92 -3.48
N LYS A 119 6.99 -9.81 -2.79
CA LYS A 119 7.09 -9.06 -1.53
C LYS A 119 6.65 -7.61 -1.70
N VAL A 120 7.15 -6.92 -2.74
CA VAL A 120 6.81 -5.51 -2.99
C VAL A 120 5.33 -5.33 -3.30
N LEU A 121 4.76 -6.20 -4.14
CA LEU A 121 3.35 -6.11 -4.51
C LEU A 121 2.42 -6.38 -3.34
N GLU A 122 2.78 -7.32 -2.46
CA GLU A 122 2.05 -7.53 -1.20
C GLU A 122 2.07 -6.28 -0.33
N LEU A 123 3.21 -5.60 -0.18
CA LEU A 123 3.32 -4.37 0.61
C LEU A 123 2.48 -3.23 0.00
N ILE A 124 2.50 -3.05 -1.31
CA ILE A 124 1.69 -2.04 -2.01
C ILE A 124 0.19 -2.34 -1.84
N ALA A 125 -0.21 -3.61 -1.99
CA ALA A 125 -1.59 -4.03 -1.80
C ALA A 125 -2.05 -3.82 -0.35
N ASP A 126 -1.21 -4.16 0.63
CA ASP A 126 -1.48 -3.90 2.04
C ASP A 126 -1.67 -2.39 2.29
N SER A 127 -0.80 -1.54 1.73
CA SER A 127 -0.90 -0.08 1.82
C SER A 127 -2.23 0.47 1.29
N LEU A 128 -2.68 -0.02 0.13
CA LEU A 128 -3.96 0.36 -0.45
C LEU A 128 -5.14 -0.05 0.43
N LEU A 129 -5.16 -1.30 0.90
CA LEU A 129 -6.23 -1.80 1.76
C LEU A 129 -6.28 -1.05 3.08
N ALA A 130 -5.11 -0.87 3.69
CA ALA A 130 -4.89 -0.15 4.93
C ALA A 130 -5.37 1.30 4.89
N ALA A 131 -5.16 1.99 3.77
CA ALA A 131 -5.57 3.38 3.58
C ALA A 131 -7.09 3.55 3.49
N GLN A 132 -7.87 2.47 3.32
CA GLN A 132 -9.33 2.52 3.12
C GLN A 132 -10.13 1.93 4.28
N VAL A 133 -9.50 1.12 5.15
CA VAL A 133 -10.17 0.56 6.32
C VAL A 133 -10.56 1.69 7.26
N PRO A 134 -11.85 1.88 7.61
CA PRO A 134 -12.28 3.02 8.42
C PRO A 134 -11.56 3.18 9.76
N LYS A 135 -11.14 2.05 10.35
CA LYS A 135 -10.40 2.01 11.61
C LYS A 135 -8.98 2.55 11.47
N THR A 136 -8.32 2.33 10.34
CA THR A 136 -6.88 2.57 10.19
C THR A 136 -6.54 3.62 9.14
N GLN A 137 -7.49 4.03 8.30
CA GLN A 137 -7.30 5.07 7.29
C GLN A 137 -6.87 6.41 7.93
N PRO A 138 -5.99 7.18 7.27
CA PRO A 138 -5.68 8.53 7.71
C PRO A 138 -6.95 9.40 7.77
N LYS A 139 -7.07 10.24 8.80
CA LYS A 139 -8.28 11.06 9.01
C LYS A 139 -8.19 12.41 8.32
N LYS A 140 -7.02 13.05 8.39
CA LYS A 140 -6.77 14.39 7.86
C LYS A 140 -6.52 14.33 6.34
N PRO A 141 -7.03 15.27 5.53
CA PRO A 141 -6.85 15.26 4.08
C PRO A 141 -5.38 15.20 3.64
N GLU A 142 -4.50 15.96 4.28
CA GLU A 142 -3.07 16.02 3.97
C GLU A 142 -2.40 14.67 4.16
N ASP A 143 -2.81 13.94 5.21
CA ASP A 143 -2.29 12.61 5.51
C ASP A 143 -2.79 11.57 4.49
N LYS A 144 -4.05 11.67 4.05
CA LYS A 144 -4.60 10.83 2.97
C LYS A 144 -3.83 11.04 1.66
N GLU A 145 -3.61 12.30 1.28
CA GLU A 145 -2.86 12.66 0.08
C GLU A 145 -1.41 12.15 0.15
N LYS A 146 -0.78 12.27 1.32
CA LYS A 146 0.58 11.78 1.54
C LYS A 146 0.69 10.26 1.37
N ILE A 147 -0.21 9.49 1.97
CA ILE A 147 -0.23 8.02 1.80
C ILE A 147 -0.54 7.64 0.35
N LYS A 148 -1.51 8.30 -0.28
CA LYS A 148 -1.85 8.08 -1.71
C LYS A 148 -0.62 8.29 -2.59
N LYS A 149 0.11 9.40 -2.39
CA LYS A 149 1.35 9.69 -3.12
C LYS A 149 2.43 8.64 -2.90
N ILE A 150 2.62 8.16 -1.67
CA ILE A 150 3.57 7.07 -1.38
C ILE A 150 3.23 5.82 -2.17
N VAL A 151 1.95 5.44 -2.21
CA VAL A 151 1.48 4.28 -2.98
C VAL A 151 1.72 4.48 -4.48
N GLU A 152 1.37 5.65 -5.03
CA GLU A 152 1.62 5.99 -6.44
C GLU A 152 3.10 5.87 -6.81
N GLU A 153 3.97 6.45 -6.00
CA GLU A 153 5.42 6.40 -6.23
C GLU A 153 5.98 4.97 -6.11
N ASN A 154 5.42 4.13 -5.23
CA ASN A 154 5.83 2.73 -5.11
C ASN A 154 5.38 1.88 -6.32
N VAL A 155 4.16 2.10 -6.82
CA VAL A 155 3.68 1.47 -8.06
C VAL A 155 4.53 1.93 -9.25
N ALA A 156 4.83 3.23 -9.35
CA ALA A 156 5.68 3.77 -10.40
C ALA A 156 7.09 3.19 -10.35
N ALA A 157 7.70 3.09 -9.17
CA ALA A 157 9.00 2.45 -9.00
C ALA A 157 8.98 0.98 -9.42
N LEU A 158 7.95 0.21 -9.03
CA LEU A 158 7.82 -1.18 -9.48
C LEU A 158 7.70 -1.29 -11.00
N LYS A 159 6.95 -0.39 -11.64
CA LYS A 159 6.84 -0.32 -13.10
C LYS A 159 8.20 -0.04 -13.74
N THR A 160 8.93 0.96 -13.26
CA THR A 160 10.28 1.31 -13.76
C THR A 160 11.27 0.17 -13.58
N TYR A 161 11.29 -0.47 -12.40
CA TYR A 161 12.18 -1.59 -12.11
C TYR A 161 12.01 -2.75 -13.09
N ARG A 162 10.76 -3.03 -13.48
CA ARG A 162 10.39 -4.12 -14.40
C ARG A 162 10.49 -3.74 -15.88
N ASN A 163 10.75 -2.47 -16.20
CA ASN A 163 10.78 -2.00 -17.58
C ASN A 163 12.12 -2.40 -18.25
N PRO A 164 12.10 -3.20 -19.34
CA PRO A 164 13.33 -3.55 -20.07
C PRO A 164 14.01 -2.33 -20.69
N ASP A 165 13.22 -1.31 -21.06
CA ASP A 165 13.71 -0.08 -21.72
C ASP A 165 14.21 0.97 -20.73
N ALA A 166 14.00 0.78 -19.42
CA ALA A 166 14.54 1.69 -18.41
C ALA A 166 16.07 1.58 -18.36
N THR A 167 16.74 2.72 -18.14
CA THR A 167 18.20 2.72 -17.99
C THR A 167 18.61 1.95 -16.73
N PRO A 168 19.86 1.44 -16.67
CA PRO A 168 20.38 0.81 -15.45
C PRO A 168 20.23 1.70 -14.20
N GLN A 169 20.46 3.00 -14.34
CA GLN A 169 20.29 3.97 -13.25
C GLN A 169 18.82 4.08 -12.80
N GLN A 170 17.88 4.21 -13.73
CA GLN A 170 16.45 4.28 -13.40
C GLN A 170 15.97 3.02 -12.68
N ARG A 171 16.40 1.84 -13.14
CA ARG A 171 16.09 0.57 -12.46
C ARG A 171 16.72 0.49 -11.07
N ALA A 172 17.96 0.96 -10.90
CA ALA A 172 18.65 0.97 -9.62
C ALA A 172 17.96 1.91 -8.61
N GLU A 173 17.59 3.12 -9.02
CA GLU A 173 16.86 4.09 -8.18
C GLU A 173 15.49 3.56 -7.77
N ALA A 174 14.76 2.98 -8.73
CA ALA A 174 13.48 2.33 -8.48
C ALA A 174 13.62 1.16 -7.49
N LYS A 175 14.60 0.28 -7.70
CA LYS A 175 14.87 -0.83 -6.78
C LYS A 175 15.25 -0.32 -5.39
N ALA A 176 16.11 0.69 -5.29
CA ALA A 176 16.52 1.25 -4.01
C ALA A 176 15.34 1.82 -3.22
N ARG A 177 14.36 2.44 -3.90
CA ARG A 177 13.11 2.86 -3.25
C ARG A 177 12.32 1.69 -2.69
N LEU A 178 12.12 0.65 -3.49
CA LEU A 178 11.37 -0.54 -3.08
C LEU A 178 12.07 -1.32 -1.97
N ASP A 179 13.41 -1.39 -2.00
CA ASP A 179 14.23 -1.95 -0.93
C ASP A 179 14.02 -1.16 0.39
N ARG A 180 14.01 0.19 0.33
CA ARG A 180 13.72 1.02 1.50
C ARG A 180 12.33 0.76 2.08
N LEU A 181 11.30 0.61 1.24
CA LEU A 181 9.96 0.20 1.69
C LEU A 181 10.03 -1.17 2.40
N ALA A 182 10.63 -2.15 1.75
CA ALA A 182 10.71 -3.53 2.23
C ALA A 182 11.60 -3.71 3.49
N ALA A 183 12.48 -2.75 3.76
CA ALA A 183 13.39 -2.72 4.90
C ALA A 183 13.01 -1.66 5.96
N ALA A 184 11.88 -0.95 5.80
CA ALA A 184 11.49 0.13 6.71
C ALA A 184 11.46 -0.28 8.19
N PRO A 185 10.94 -1.46 8.58
CA PRO A 185 10.99 -1.89 9.98
C PRO A 185 12.40 -2.20 10.50
N LYS A 186 13.42 -2.23 9.64
CA LYS A 186 14.83 -2.43 10.03
C LYS A 186 15.64 -1.13 10.02
N ASN A 187 15.03 0.00 9.68
CA ASN A 187 15.69 1.29 9.72
C ASN A 187 16.12 1.63 11.16
N SER A 188 17.34 2.16 11.35
CA SER A 188 17.89 2.45 12.68
C SER A 188 17.06 3.49 13.42
N GLN A 189 16.68 4.59 12.76
CA GLN A 189 15.87 5.63 13.36
C GLN A 189 14.45 5.14 13.69
N TYR A 190 13.88 4.23 12.88
CA TYR A 190 12.65 3.53 13.24
C TYR A 190 12.81 2.70 14.52
N GLN A 191 13.91 1.95 14.66
CA GLN A 191 14.16 1.13 15.84
C GLN A 191 14.33 1.99 17.09
N GLU A 192 15.00 3.15 16.98
CA GLU A 192 15.08 4.13 18.07
C GLU A 192 13.71 4.71 18.44
N PHE A 193 12.89 5.03 17.45
CA PHE A 193 11.52 5.49 17.68
C PHE A 193 10.68 4.43 18.41
N VAL A 194 10.78 3.17 18.00
CA VAL A 194 10.10 2.05 18.69
C VAL A 194 10.63 1.84 20.10
N ALA A 195 11.94 2.00 20.33
CA ALA A 195 12.53 1.94 21.67
C ALA A 195 11.98 3.06 22.56
N GLU A 196 11.79 4.25 22.00
CA GLU A 196 11.19 5.37 22.70
C GLU A 196 9.73 5.11 23.08
N LEU A 197 8.92 4.59 22.14
CA LEU A 197 7.55 4.18 22.41
C LEU A 197 7.49 3.15 23.55
N LYS A 198 8.42 2.18 23.57
CA LYS A 198 8.53 1.19 24.65
C LYS A 198 8.94 1.81 25.99
N ARG A 199 9.87 2.77 26.00
CA ARG A 199 10.26 3.52 27.21
C ARG A 199 9.06 4.26 27.81
N LEU A 200 8.22 4.84 26.94
CA LEU A 200 6.95 5.48 27.28
C LEU A 200 5.82 4.49 27.60
N LYS A 201 6.12 3.19 27.70
CA LYS A 201 5.17 2.11 28.01
C LYS A 201 4.00 2.01 27.03
N ALA A 202 4.26 2.20 25.74
CA ALA A 202 3.25 2.05 24.70
C ALA A 202 2.57 0.67 24.77
N PRO A 203 1.22 0.61 24.67
CA PRO A 203 0.52 -0.66 24.67
C PRO A 203 0.84 -1.45 23.40
N ALA A 204 0.70 -2.78 23.45
CA ALA A 204 0.98 -3.66 22.32
C ALA A 204 0.19 -3.25 21.05
N ALA A 205 -1.06 -2.82 21.21
CA ALA A 205 -1.88 -2.33 20.10
C ALA A 205 -1.25 -1.12 19.37
N CYS A 206 -0.65 -0.19 20.12
CA CYS A 206 0.07 0.96 19.54
C CYS A 206 1.30 0.50 18.76
N LEU A 207 2.13 -0.37 19.36
CA LEU A 207 3.32 -0.89 18.71
C LEU A 207 2.99 -1.68 17.43
N THR A 208 1.92 -2.48 17.46
CA THR A 208 1.41 -3.19 16.27
C THR A 208 0.91 -2.23 15.20
N SER A 209 0.20 -1.15 15.58
CA SER A 209 -0.21 -0.10 14.63
C SER A 209 1.01 0.52 13.94
N VAL A 210 1.98 0.98 14.73
CA VAL A 210 3.24 1.58 14.24
C VAL A 210 3.99 0.63 13.30
N GLU A 211 4.14 -0.64 13.67
CA GLU A 211 4.83 -1.62 12.83
C GLU A 211 4.09 -1.88 11.51
N ASN A 212 2.78 -2.11 11.56
CA ASN A 212 1.99 -2.41 10.37
C ASN A 212 2.00 -1.23 9.40
N ARG A 213 1.72 -0.02 9.88
CA ARG A 213 1.74 1.18 9.04
C ARG A 213 3.13 1.47 8.48
N THR A 214 4.19 1.17 9.22
CA THR A 214 5.58 1.27 8.72
C THR A 214 5.86 0.27 7.59
N ARG A 215 5.35 -0.96 7.67
CA ARG A 215 5.47 -1.94 6.57
C ARG A 215 4.72 -1.46 5.32
N GLU A 216 3.57 -0.85 5.50
CA GLU A 216 2.67 -0.42 4.43
C GLU A 216 3.09 0.86 3.72
N ALA A 217 3.61 1.86 4.46
CA ALA A 217 3.95 3.18 3.90
C ALA A 217 5.43 3.55 4.05
N GLY A 218 6.24 2.69 4.67
CA GLY A 218 7.67 2.91 4.86
C GLY A 218 8.00 3.83 6.03
N TRP A 219 9.30 4.05 6.25
CA TRP A 219 9.81 5.04 7.19
C TRP A 219 10.04 6.37 6.45
N PRO A 220 9.72 7.54 7.06
CA PRO A 220 9.08 7.68 8.39
C PRO A 220 7.55 7.73 8.36
N ASP A 221 6.95 8.01 7.21
CA ASP A 221 5.53 8.35 7.10
C ASP A 221 4.59 7.26 7.66
N GLY A 222 4.91 5.99 7.45
CA GLY A 222 4.16 4.87 8.01
C GLY A 222 4.23 4.78 9.53
N ALA A 223 5.38 5.06 10.15
CA ALA A 223 5.49 5.06 11.60
C ALA A 223 4.68 6.21 12.23
N LEU A 224 4.72 7.38 11.62
CA LEU A 224 3.95 8.54 12.06
C LEU A 224 2.43 8.35 11.84
N TRP A 225 2.05 7.68 10.75
CA TRP A 225 0.67 7.24 10.56
C TRP A 225 0.23 6.29 11.68
N GLY A 226 1.04 5.27 11.99
CA GLY A 226 0.70 4.28 13.01
C GLY A 226 0.64 4.86 14.42
N VAL A 227 1.51 5.82 14.76
CA VAL A 227 1.49 6.48 16.08
C VAL A 227 0.32 7.47 16.22
N SER A 228 -0.32 7.84 15.11
CA SER A 228 -1.55 8.64 15.11
C SER A 228 -2.81 7.81 15.40
N ASP A 229 -2.68 6.48 15.57
CA ASP A 229 -3.80 5.62 15.95
C ASP A 229 -4.26 5.91 17.39
N GLN A 230 -5.56 5.74 17.65
CA GLN A 230 -6.14 6.00 18.97
C GLN A 230 -5.51 5.15 20.09
N SER A 231 -5.02 3.95 19.76
CA SER A 231 -4.31 3.09 20.72
C SER A 231 -2.98 3.68 21.21
N CYS A 232 -2.44 4.68 20.52
CA CYS A 232 -1.22 5.39 20.89
C CYS A 232 -1.46 6.69 21.65
N ALA A 233 -2.71 7.12 21.86
CA ALA A 233 -3.04 8.47 22.32
C ALA A 233 -2.33 8.85 23.64
N ASP A 234 -2.37 7.97 24.65
CA ASP A 234 -1.74 8.24 25.95
C ASP A 234 -0.21 8.27 25.84
N THR A 235 0.37 7.38 25.01
CA THR A 235 1.81 7.37 24.73
C THR A 235 2.27 8.64 24.04
N VAL A 236 1.49 9.13 23.06
CA VAL A 236 1.77 10.39 22.36
C VAL A 236 1.69 11.56 23.34
N ALA A 237 0.68 11.62 24.20
CA ALA A 237 0.55 12.67 25.22
C ALA A 237 1.72 12.66 26.22
N ALA A 238 2.16 11.47 26.66
CA ALA A 238 3.31 11.32 27.53
C ALA A 238 4.61 11.76 26.84
N GLY A 239 4.84 11.30 25.60
CA GLY A 239 6.02 11.69 24.82
C GLY A 239 6.07 13.18 24.50
N ALA A 240 4.92 13.80 24.22
CA ALA A 240 4.82 15.24 23.99
C ALA A 240 5.14 16.07 25.23
N SER A 241 4.91 15.50 26.42
CA SER A 241 5.16 16.14 27.72
C SER A 241 6.57 15.86 28.27
N ASP A 242 7.28 14.86 27.73
CA ASP A 242 8.63 14.50 28.15
C ASP A 242 9.68 15.42 27.50
N THR A 243 9.90 16.59 28.09
CA THR A 243 10.85 17.59 27.57
C THR A 243 12.31 17.12 27.57
N ASN A 244 12.63 16.01 28.22
CA ASN A 244 13.98 15.44 28.24
C ASN A 244 14.24 14.49 27.07
N SER A 245 13.19 14.10 26.34
CA SER A 245 13.32 13.23 25.17
C SER A 245 13.58 14.01 23.89
N LYS A 246 14.58 13.58 23.11
CA LYS A 246 14.81 14.08 21.75
C LYS A 246 13.61 13.85 20.83
N TRP A 247 12.75 12.89 21.13
CA TRP A 247 11.55 12.56 20.35
C TRP A 247 10.31 13.38 20.72
N SER A 248 10.37 14.17 21.81
CA SER A 248 9.25 15.01 22.25
C SER A 248 8.67 15.91 21.14
N PRO A 249 9.49 16.57 20.30
CA PRO A 249 8.98 17.38 19.19
C PRO A 249 8.14 16.59 18.17
N VAL A 250 8.44 15.30 17.95
CA VAL A 250 7.64 14.43 17.07
C VAL A 250 6.26 14.21 17.64
N PHE A 251 6.17 13.85 18.92
CA PHE A 251 4.90 13.61 19.59
C PHE A 251 4.05 14.89 19.68
N GLN A 252 4.67 16.03 20.02
CA GLN A 252 4.02 17.34 20.01
C GLN A 252 3.44 17.67 18.63
N CYS A 253 4.21 17.42 17.56
CA CYS A 253 3.73 17.67 16.21
C CYS A 253 2.55 16.76 15.84
N VAL A 254 2.66 15.44 16.06
CA VAL A 254 1.58 14.49 15.70
C VAL A 254 0.28 14.80 16.44
N GLN A 255 0.37 15.26 17.69
CA GLN A 255 -0.80 15.66 18.48
C GLN A 255 -1.51 16.88 17.88
N GLN A 256 -0.77 17.82 17.28
CA GLN A 256 -1.28 19.12 16.85
C GLN A 256 -1.56 19.21 15.35
N LYS A 257 -0.81 18.46 14.53
CA LYS A 257 -0.76 18.63 13.07
C LYS A 257 -1.03 17.31 12.35
N PRO A 258 -1.33 17.34 11.03
CA PRO A 258 -1.27 16.13 10.21
C PRO A 258 0.11 15.48 10.31
N PHE A 259 0.15 14.15 10.45
CA PHE A 259 1.43 13.44 10.65
C PHE A 259 2.37 13.63 9.45
N SER A 260 1.81 13.84 8.26
CA SER A 260 2.53 14.14 7.02
C SER A 260 3.40 15.40 7.11
N GLN A 261 3.11 16.30 8.06
CA GLN A 261 3.88 17.52 8.32
C GLN A 261 4.94 17.36 9.41
N CYS A 262 5.00 16.20 10.07
CA CYS A 262 5.85 15.98 11.25
C CYS A 262 7.18 15.30 10.95
N THR A 263 7.43 14.88 9.71
CA THR A 263 8.70 14.26 9.32
C THR A 263 9.93 15.13 9.61
N GLY A 264 9.79 16.46 9.51
CA GLY A 264 10.86 17.41 9.83
C GLY A 264 11.21 17.53 11.31
N THR A 265 10.41 16.95 12.21
CA THR A 265 10.65 16.95 13.67
C THR A 265 11.39 15.71 14.15
N ILE A 266 11.64 14.74 13.26
CA ILE A 266 12.38 13.53 13.57
C ILE A 266 13.82 13.92 13.94
N PRO A 267 14.36 13.45 15.07
CA PRO A 267 15.74 13.72 15.47
C PRO A 267 16.70 13.37 14.34
N ARG A 268 17.64 14.28 14.07
CA ARG A 268 18.79 14.00 13.22
C ARG A 268 19.88 13.40 14.11
N ASP A 269 20.59 12.42 13.55
CA ASP A 269 21.78 11.86 14.19
C ASP A 269 22.92 12.89 14.20
#